data_AF-A0A453PHC2-F1
#
_entry.id   AF-A0A453PHC2-F1
#
_cell.length_a   1.000
_cell.length_b   1.000
_cell.length_c   1.000
_cell.angle_alpha   90.00
_cell.angle_beta   90.00
_cell.angle_gamma   90.00
#
_symmetry.space_group_name_H-M   'P 1'
#
loop_
_entity.id
_entity.type
_entity.pdbx_description
1 polymer ?
#
loop_
_entity_poly.entity_id
_entity_poly.type
_entity_poly.pdbx_seq_one_letter_code
_entity_poly.pdbx_strand_id
1 'polypeptide(L)' 'MALGRGSARNGAAVLRAAALLLGLLAMSAEAAKYTVGDYGGWKFNVAGWAKGRTFRAGDVLGELMSASLLAAAR' A
#
# COMPACT_ATOMS: atom_id res chain seq x y z
N MET A 1 -30.38 42.00 -2.93
CA MET A 1 -29.90 40.68 -3.40
C MET A 1 -28.83 40.20 -2.42
N ALA A 2 -29.19 39.35 -1.45
CA ALA A 2 -28.24 38.81 -0.49
C ALA A 2 -27.51 37.62 -1.14
N LEU A 3 -26.27 37.83 -1.59
CA LEU A 3 -25.47 36.75 -2.16
C LEU A 3 -25.22 35.66 -1.11
N GLY A 4 -25.56 34.42 -1.49
CA GLY A 4 -25.48 33.22 -0.68
C GLY A 4 -24.07 32.94 -0.17
N ARG A 5 -23.80 33.32 1.08
CA ARG A 5 -22.56 32.97 1.80
C ARG A 5 -22.58 31.55 2.38
N GLY A 6 -23.72 30.87 2.35
CA GLY A 6 -23.90 29.49 2.84
C GLY A 6 -23.22 28.45 1.94
N SER A 7 -23.38 28.54 0.61
CA SER A 7 -22.81 27.56 -0.32
C SER A 7 -21.28 27.56 -0.37
N ALA A 8 -20.64 28.73 -0.21
CA ALA A 8 -19.18 28.83 -0.24
C ALA A 8 -18.51 28.15 0.98
N ARG A 9 -19.15 28.25 2.16
CA ARG A 9 -18.70 27.56 3.39
C ARG A 9 -18.88 26.05 3.28
N ASN A 10 -19.99 25.61 2.69
CA ASN A 10 -20.28 24.20 2.47
C ASN A 10 -19.36 23.58 1.41
N GLY A 11 -19.06 24.31 0.33
CA GLY A 11 -18.13 23.85 -0.71
C GLY A 11 -16.71 23.63 -0.18
N ALA A 12 -16.20 24.56 0.62
CA ALA A 12 -14.89 24.40 1.28
C ALA A 12 -14.86 23.24 2.29
N ALA A 13 -15.96 23.00 3.01
CA ALA A 13 -16.09 21.88 3.94
C ALA A 13 -16.14 20.53 3.21
N VAL A 14 -16.88 20.44 2.10
CA VAL A 14 -16.98 19.23 1.26
C VAL A 14 -15.62 18.90 0.63
N LEU A 15 -14.89 19.90 0.11
CA LEU A 15 -13.56 19.68 -0.45
C LEU A 15 -12.56 19.20 0.60
N ARG A 16 -12.61 19.73 1.83
CA ARG A 16 -11.77 19.24 2.94
C ARG A 16 -12.14 17.82 3.35
N ALA A 17 -13.43 17.50 3.46
CA ALA A 17 -13.89 16.15 3.77
C ALA A 17 -13.47 15.14 2.69
N ALA A 18 -13.59 15.51 1.41
CA ALA A 18 -13.13 14.70 0.29
C ALA A 18 -11.62 14.48 0.30
N ALA A 19 -10.82 15.52 0.59
CA ALA A 19 -9.37 15.41 0.70
C ALA A 19 -8.92 14.51 1.86
N LEU A 20 -9.61 14.57 3.01
CA LEU A 20 -9.37 13.66 4.14
C LEU A 20 -9.73 12.22 3.81
N LEU A 21 -10.86 12.00 3.12
CA LEU A 21 -11.28 10.67 2.70
C LEU A 21 -10.28 10.06 1.70
N LEU A 22 -9.84 10.85 0.71
CA LEU A 22 -8.79 10.48 -0.25
C LEU A 22 -7.46 10.16 0.43
N GLY A 23 -7.04 10.95 1.42
CA GLY A 23 -5.84 10.68 2.22
C GLY A 23 -5.93 9.38 3.02
N LEU A 24 -7.12 9.05 3.53
CA LEU A 24 -7.36 7.80 4.27
C LEU A 24 -7.33 6.58 3.34
N LEU A 25 -7.88 6.70 2.13
CA LEU A 25 -7.82 5.68 1.08
C LEU A 25 -6.40 5.47 0.54
N ALA A 26 -5.61 6.56 0.46
CA ALA A 26 -4.21 6.51 0.02
C ALA A 26 -3.28 5.86 1.05
N MET A 27 -3.71 5.72 2.32
CA MET A 27 -3.06 4.90 3.34
C MET A 27 -3.33 3.40 3.10
N SER A 28 -3.30 2.99 1.84
CA SER A 28 -3.20 1.59 1.46
C SER A 28 -1.84 1.12 1.99
N ALA A 29 -1.85 0.34 3.07
CA ALA A 29 -0.64 -0.24 3.64
C ALA A 29 0.04 -1.09 2.56
N GLU A 30 1.07 -0.53 1.93
CA GLU A 30 1.84 -1.23 0.93
C GLU A 30 2.61 -2.34 1.65
N ALA A 31 2.14 -3.58 1.47
CA ALA A 31 2.76 -4.78 2.00
C ALA A 31 4.19 -4.91 1.48
N ALA A 32 5.16 -5.13 2.36
CA ALA A 32 6.53 -5.36 1.91
C ALA A 32 6.61 -6.71 1.21
N LYS A 33 7.22 -6.72 0.03
CA LYS A 33 7.45 -7.94 -0.75
C LYS A 33 8.89 -8.38 -0.55
N TYR A 34 9.09 -9.58 -0.04
CA TYR A 34 10.39 -10.17 0.23
C TYR A 34 10.62 -11.40 -0.64
N THR A 35 11.74 -11.39 -1.35
CA THR A 35 12.17 -12.54 -2.16
C THR A 35 12.95 -13.53 -1.31
N VAL A 36 12.36 -14.70 -1.06
CA VAL A 36 13.00 -15.74 -0.25
C VAL A 36 14.28 -16.20 -0.93
N GLY A 37 15.41 -16.11 -0.22
CA GLY A 37 16.72 -16.49 -0.74
C GLY A 37 17.39 -15.47 -1.66
N ASP A 38 16.80 -14.27 -1.83
CA ASP A 38 17.30 -13.20 -2.71
C ASP A 38 17.65 -13.77 -4.12
N TYR A 39 18.89 -13.60 -4.59
CA TYR A 39 19.37 -14.14 -5.87
C TYR A 39 19.49 -15.68 -5.89
N GLY A 40 19.46 -16.33 -4.72
CA GLY A 40 19.58 -17.77 -4.57
C GLY A 40 18.28 -18.54 -4.76
N GLY A 41 17.13 -17.85 -4.83
CA GLY A 41 15.80 -18.45 -5.00
C GLY A 41 15.30 -19.23 -3.78
N TRP A 42 14.07 -19.74 -3.88
CA TRP A 42 13.44 -20.45 -2.78
C TRP A 42 13.78 -21.94 -2.81
N LYS A 43 14.86 -22.32 -2.11
CA LYS A 43 15.36 -23.69 -2.03
C LYS A 43 15.61 -24.15 -0.60
N PHE A 44 15.95 -25.43 -0.44
CA PHE A 44 16.37 -25.99 0.83
C PHE A 44 17.58 -25.24 1.41
N ASN A 45 17.64 -25.19 2.74
CA ASN A 45 18.71 -24.54 3.51
C ASN A 45 18.79 -23.00 3.36
N VAL A 46 17.69 -22.34 3.00
CA VAL A 46 17.59 -20.86 2.95
C VAL A 46 17.26 -20.22 4.30
N ALA A 47 17.21 -20.98 5.40
CA ALA A 47 16.82 -20.47 6.72
C ALA A 47 17.69 -19.29 7.21
N GLY A 48 18.96 -19.24 6.80
CA GLY A 48 19.85 -18.11 7.10
C GLY A 48 19.42 -16.77 6.49
N TRP A 49 18.63 -16.79 5.40
CA TRP A 49 18.13 -15.59 4.73
C TRP A 49 17.20 -14.74 5.62
N ALA A 50 16.43 -15.38 6.50
CA ALA A 50 15.52 -14.70 7.41
C ALA A 50 16.25 -13.98 8.56
N LYS A 51 17.53 -14.27 8.78
CA LYS A 51 18.29 -13.73 9.91
C LYS A 51 18.42 -12.21 9.80
N GLY A 52 17.97 -11.51 10.85
CA GLY A 52 18.00 -10.04 10.90
C GLY A 52 16.86 -9.35 10.15
N ARG A 53 15.93 -10.09 9.55
CA ARG A 53 14.75 -9.53 8.90
C ARG A 53 13.57 -9.47 9.88
N THR A 54 12.77 -8.41 9.77
CA THR A 54 11.53 -8.26 10.52
C THR A 54 10.37 -8.36 9.56
N PHE A 55 9.47 -9.31 9.80
CA PHE A 55 8.24 -9.49 9.03
C PHE A 55 7.07 -8.89 9.79
N ARG A 56 6.21 -8.16 9.08
CA ARG A 56 4.97 -7.61 9.60
C ARG A 56 3.79 -8.34 8.99
N ALA A 57 2.68 -8.38 9.73
CA ALA A 57 1.44 -8.92 9.19
C ALA A 57 1.03 -8.13 7.94
N GLY A 58 0.80 -8.83 6.83
CA GLY A 58 0.52 -8.25 5.53
C GLY A 58 1.68 -8.38 4.54
N ASP A 59 2.92 -8.60 5.00
CA ASP A 59 4.06 -8.78 4.12
C ASP A 59 3.96 -10.09 3.32
N VAL A 60 4.43 -10.04 2.07
CA VAL A 60 4.39 -11.19 1.14
C VAL A 60 5.79 -11.75 0.99
N LEU A 61 5.94 -13.03 1.33
CA LEU A 61 7.14 -13.83 1.09
C LEU A 61 6.90 -14.69 -0.15
N GLY A 62 7.69 -14.50 -1.19
CA GLY A 62 7.49 -15.26 -2.43
C GLY A 62 8.71 -15.26 -3.33
N GLU A 63 8.65 -16.09 -4.35
CA GLU A 63 9.62 -16.06 -5.43
C GLU A 63 9.25 -14.92 -6.38
N LEU A 64 10.24 -14.21 -6.91
CA LEU A 64 10.08 -13.11 -7.87
C LEU A 64 9.62 -13.65 -9.25
N MET A 65 8.61 -14.51 -9.30
CA MET A 65 7.91 -14.84 -10.53
C MET A 65 6.91 -13.72 -10.81
N SER A 66 7.41 -12.61 -11.38
CA SER A 66 6.62 -11.52 -11.95
C SER A 66 5.54 -10.93 -11.01
N ALA A 67 5.96 -10.19 -9.98
CA ALA A 67 5.04 -9.37 -9.19
C ALA A 67 4.27 -8.32 -10.05
N SER A 68 4.77 -8.02 -11.26
CA SER A 68 4.11 -7.16 -12.24
C SER A 68 2.86 -7.79 -12.86
N LEU A 69 2.78 -9.12 -12.97
CA LEU A 69 1.64 -9.82 -13.58
C LEU A 69 0.44 -9.90 -12.62
N LEU A 70 0.67 -9.97 -11.30
CA LEU A 70 -0.40 -9.99 -10.31
C LEU A 70 -0.99 -8.59 -10.04
N ALA A 71 -0.20 -7.53 -10.20
CA ALA A 71 -0.67 -6.14 -10.09
C ALA A 71 -1.51 -5.70 -11.30
N ALA A 72 -1.31 -6.31 -12.47
CA ALA A 72 -2.11 -6.06 -13.67
C ALA A 72 -3.43 -6.86 -13.70
N ALA A 73 -3.61 -7.82 -12.79
CA ALA A 73 -4.78 -8.71 -12.74
C ALA A 73 -5.83 -8.28 -11.70
N ARG A 74 -5.69 -7.10 -11.09
CA ARG A 74 -6.67 -6.46 -10.22
C ARG A 74 -7.11 -5.14 -10.82
#